data_AF-A0A953ZWL7-F1
#
_entry.id   AF-A0A953ZWL7-F1
#
_cell.length_a   1.000
_cell.length_b   1.000
_cell.length_c   1.000
_cell.angle_alpha   90.00
_cell.angle_beta   90.00
_cell.angle_gamma   90.00
#
_symmetry.space_group_name_H-M   'P 1'
#
loop_
_entity.id
_entity.type
_entity.pdbx_description
1 polymer ?
#
loop_
_entity_poly.entity_id
_entity_poly.type
_entity_poly.pdbx_seq_one_letter_code
_entity_poly.pdbx_strand_id
1 'polypeptide(L)'
;MTSLCRAAALGVLGAVCSLSGCIASNVVADQDRRVVDPVGTLRFAPATQRQIPGLFESVEIRGAAAASLWKVYYLFEDTGRYAAAALVATEQGMKFQVLDGTWRLEPEGLVLDDTEPSPVDVAPDHLRLRSARGVVILRRSVLR
;
A
#
# COMPACT_ATOMS: atom_id res chain seq x y z
N MET A 1 3.57 70.61 42.61
CA MET A 1 3.17 69.77 43.76
C MET A 1 3.22 68.32 43.35
N THR A 2 4.28 67.64 43.80
CA THR A 2 4.31 66.23 44.27
C THR A 2 3.29 65.24 43.70
N SER A 3 3.73 64.18 43.02
CA SER A 3 4.12 62.93 43.71
C SER A 3 4.58 61.82 42.73
N LEU A 4 5.76 61.26 43.01
CA LEU A 4 6.24 59.96 42.52
C LEU A 4 5.62 58.82 43.35
N CYS A 5 5.34 57.67 42.73
CA CYS A 5 5.35 56.29 43.29
C CYS A 5 4.70 55.36 42.24
N ARG A 6 5.15 54.12 41.93
CA ARG A 6 6.23 53.25 42.40
C ARG A 6 6.23 52.02 41.46
N ALA A 7 7.43 51.46 41.25
CA ALA A 7 7.75 50.02 41.07
C ALA A 7 6.97 49.21 40.01
N ALA A 8 7.60 48.78 38.91
CA ALA A 8 8.52 47.64 38.85
C ALA A 8 7.89 46.32 39.34
N ALA A 9 7.40 45.52 38.38
CA ALA A 9 7.28 44.07 38.53
C ALA A 9 7.72 43.42 37.20
N LEU A 10 9.04 43.20 37.10
CA LEU A 10 9.65 42.26 36.18
C LEU A 10 9.14 40.85 36.56
N GLY A 11 8.08 40.40 35.89
CA GLY A 11 7.58 39.04 35.98
C GLY A 11 8.32 38.14 34.99
N VAL A 12 9.45 37.61 35.44
CA VAL A 12 10.17 36.51 34.81
C VAL A 12 9.26 35.29 34.72
N LEU A 13 8.84 34.89 33.52
CA LEU A 13 8.33 33.53 33.26
C LEU A 13 8.48 33.17 31.78
N GLY A 14 9.68 33.37 31.26
CA GLY A 14 10.17 32.69 30.05
C GLY A 14 11.06 31.54 30.48
N ALA A 15 10.60 30.29 30.29
CA ALA A 15 11.42 29.08 30.10
C ALA A 15 10.58 27.80 30.28
N VAL A 16 9.64 27.53 29.37
CA VAL A 16 9.13 26.16 29.18
C VAL A 16 8.99 25.89 27.67
N CYS A 17 10.06 26.17 26.91
CA CYS A 17 10.14 25.84 25.48
C CYS A 17 11.43 25.06 25.21
N SER A 18 11.59 23.89 25.81
CA SER A 18 12.70 22.97 25.50
C SER A 18 12.34 21.51 25.77
N LEU A 19 11.16 21.09 25.32
CA LEU A 19 10.92 19.68 25.00
C LEU A 19 10.70 19.58 23.49
N SER A 20 11.70 20.05 22.75
CA SER A 20 12.02 19.55 21.42
C SER A 20 12.40 18.08 21.57
N GLY A 21 11.39 17.24 21.74
CA GLY A 21 11.48 15.80 21.59
C GLY A 21 11.88 15.54 20.15
N CYS A 22 13.18 15.52 19.90
CA CYS A 22 13.76 14.84 18.76
C CYS A 22 13.24 13.41 18.88
N ILE A 23 12.22 13.05 18.09
CA ILE A 23 11.89 11.65 17.90
C ILE A 23 13.15 11.06 17.30
N ALA A 24 13.89 10.29 18.11
CA ALA A 24 15.05 9.56 17.62
C ALA A 24 14.55 8.72 16.45
N SER A 25 14.98 9.06 15.23
CA SER A 25 14.60 8.44 13.94
C SER A 25 14.97 6.94 13.85
N ASN A 26 15.31 6.31 14.98
CA ASN A 26 15.96 5.03 15.12
C ASN A 26 15.24 4.09 16.10
N VAL A 27 14.03 4.41 16.58
CA VAL A 27 13.20 3.48 17.40
C VAL A 27 12.21 2.67 16.57
N VAL A 28 12.59 2.31 15.35
CA VAL A 28 11.96 1.19 14.64
C VAL A 28 12.82 -0.03 14.94
N ALA A 29 12.27 -1.05 15.59
CA ALA A 29 13.01 -2.26 15.94
C ALA A 29 13.55 -2.91 14.65
N ASP A 30 14.70 -3.59 14.72
CA ASP A 30 15.38 -4.11 13.52
C ASP A 30 14.50 -5.09 12.71
N GLN A 31 13.63 -5.80 13.42
CA GLN A 31 12.57 -6.65 12.85
C GLN A 31 11.50 -5.87 12.06
N ASP A 32 11.24 -4.61 12.41
CA ASP A 32 10.32 -3.70 11.72
C ASP A 32 11.02 -2.91 10.60
N ARG A 33 12.36 -2.94 10.56
CA ARG A 33 13.20 -2.39 9.47
C ARG A 33 13.44 -3.38 8.35
N ARG A 34 13.00 -4.63 8.50
CA ARG A 34 13.19 -5.68 7.52
C ARG A 34 12.30 -5.38 6.32
N VAL A 35 12.87 -4.69 5.32
CA VAL A 35 12.28 -4.59 3.99
C VAL A 35 12.11 -6.03 3.50
N VAL A 36 10.86 -6.47 3.54
CA VAL A 36 10.40 -7.81 3.17
C VAL A 36 10.96 -8.17 1.80
N ASP A 37 11.34 -9.44 1.66
CA ASP A 37 12.02 -10.10 0.54
C ASP A 37 12.18 -9.27 -0.74
N PRO A 38 13.41 -9.07 -1.24
CA PRO A 38 13.63 -8.28 -2.44
C PRO A 38 12.91 -8.95 -3.61
N VAL A 39 11.79 -8.33 -4.01
CA VAL A 39 10.95 -8.72 -5.15
C VAL A 39 11.80 -8.92 -6.42
N GLY A 40 12.95 -8.23 -6.53
CA GLY A 40 13.93 -8.41 -7.60
C GLY A 40 14.57 -9.80 -7.71
N THR A 41 14.48 -10.65 -6.68
CA THR A 41 15.00 -12.02 -6.71
C THR A 41 13.97 -13.05 -7.20
N LEU A 42 12.68 -12.69 -7.23
CA LEU A 42 11.61 -13.59 -7.65
C LEU A 42 11.79 -14.03 -9.10
N ARG A 43 11.50 -15.30 -9.36
CA ARG A 43 11.50 -15.91 -10.69
C ARG A 43 10.05 -16.13 -11.10
N PHE A 44 9.56 -15.22 -11.94
CA PHE A 44 8.19 -15.26 -12.43
C PHE A 44 8.07 -16.15 -13.65
N ALA A 45 7.00 -16.94 -13.71
CA ALA A 45 6.59 -17.74 -14.86
C ALA A 45 5.09 -17.50 -15.15
N PRO A 46 4.57 -17.79 -16.36
CA PRO A 46 3.15 -17.65 -16.65
C PRO A 46 2.29 -18.40 -15.62
N ALA A 47 1.21 -17.77 -15.17
CA ALA A 47 0.33 -18.37 -14.17
C ALA A 47 -0.46 -19.56 -14.75
N THR A 48 -0.80 -20.50 -13.88
CA THR A 48 -1.84 -21.51 -14.15
C THR A 48 -3.09 -21.21 -13.32
N GLN A 49 -4.25 -21.69 -13.78
CA GLN A 49 -5.53 -21.39 -13.12
C GLN A 49 -5.57 -21.83 -11.65
N ARG A 50 -4.87 -22.92 -11.30
CA ARG A 50 -4.80 -23.43 -9.92
C ARG A 50 -4.03 -22.53 -8.96
N GLN A 51 -3.23 -21.60 -9.47
CA GLN A 51 -2.36 -20.73 -8.66
C GLN A 51 -3.01 -19.37 -8.33
N ILE A 52 -4.06 -18.98 -9.07
CA ILE A 52 -4.72 -17.68 -8.93
C ILE A 52 -5.62 -17.59 -7.69
N PRO A 53 -6.41 -18.61 -7.28
CA PRO A 53 -7.29 -18.49 -6.13
C PRO A 53 -6.55 -18.11 -4.84
N GLY A 54 -7.16 -17.25 -4.02
CA GLY A 54 -6.66 -16.80 -2.73
C GLY A 54 -6.74 -15.28 -2.54
N LEU A 55 -6.38 -14.85 -1.31
CA LEU A 55 -6.21 -13.44 -0.97
C LEU A 55 -4.79 -12.99 -1.30
N PHE A 56 -4.67 -11.82 -1.92
CA PHE A 56 -3.40 -11.19 -2.25
C PHE A 56 -3.41 -9.71 -1.89
N GLU A 57 -2.25 -9.21 -1.50
CA GLU A 57 -2.03 -7.80 -1.19
C GLU A 57 -0.84 -7.24 -1.98
N SER A 58 -0.90 -5.98 -2.40
CA SER A 58 0.21 -5.36 -3.11
C SER A 58 1.43 -5.19 -2.20
N VAL A 59 2.57 -5.66 -2.67
CA VAL A 59 3.89 -5.40 -2.09
C VAL A 59 4.72 -4.46 -2.96
N GLU A 60 4.36 -4.31 -4.23
CA GLU A 60 4.99 -3.34 -5.12
C GLU A 60 4.01 -2.87 -6.20
N ILE A 61 4.05 -1.57 -6.51
CA ILE A 61 3.27 -0.93 -7.57
C ILE A 61 4.23 -0.04 -8.37
N ARG A 62 4.27 -0.21 -9.69
CA ARG A 62 5.16 0.52 -10.60
C ARG A 62 4.40 1.16 -11.77
N GLY A 63 4.99 2.17 -12.39
CA GLY A 63 4.44 2.86 -13.55
C GLY A 63 3.39 3.90 -13.17
N ALA A 64 2.53 4.28 -14.12
CA ALA A 64 1.48 5.28 -13.90
C ALA A 64 0.51 4.89 -12.78
N ALA A 65 0.28 3.59 -12.57
CA ALA A 65 -0.52 3.07 -11.46
C ALA A 65 0.01 3.49 -10.08
N ALA A 66 1.32 3.65 -9.91
CA ALA A 66 1.92 4.05 -8.63
C ALA A 66 1.60 5.50 -8.25
N ALA A 67 1.19 6.34 -9.21
CA ALA A 67 0.82 7.73 -8.93
C ALA A 67 -0.53 7.85 -8.20
N SER A 68 -1.41 6.86 -8.33
CA SER A 68 -2.78 6.91 -7.79
C SER A 68 -3.11 5.78 -6.82
N LEU A 69 -2.42 4.64 -6.92
CA LEU A 69 -2.64 3.46 -6.08
C LEU A 69 -1.58 3.34 -4.99
N TRP A 70 -2.03 3.30 -3.75
CA TRP A 70 -1.15 3.12 -2.59
C TRP A 70 -1.11 1.68 -2.09
N LYS A 71 -2.25 1.00 -2.12
CA LYS A 71 -2.39 -0.39 -1.71
C LYS A 71 -3.50 -1.04 -2.52
N VAL A 72 -3.34 -2.30 -2.89
CA VAL A 72 -4.37 -3.08 -3.58
C VAL A 72 -4.52 -4.43 -2.90
N TYR A 73 -5.74 -4.90 -2.78
CA TYR A 73 -6.11 -6.22 -2.32
C TYR A 73 -6.96 -6.91 -3.37
N TYR A 74 -6.73 -8.19 -3.60
CA TYR A 74 -7.55 -9.05 -4.44
C TYR A 74 -7.89 -10.34 -3.69
N LEU A 75 -9.15 -10.73 -3.70
CA LEU A 75 -9.60 -12.06 -3.33
C LEU A 75 -10.12 -12.74 -4.59
N PHE A 76 -9.42 -13.76 -5.06
CA PHE A 76 -9.85 -14.61 -6.16
C PHE A 76 -10.46 -15.89 -5.59
N GLU A 77 -11.74 -16.13 -5.86
CA GLU A 77 -12.42 -17.38 -5.50
C GLU A 77 -12.18 -18.44 -6.58
N ASP A 78 -12.20 -19.72 -6.19
CA ASP A 78 -12.13 -20.85 -7.11
C ASP A 78 -13.35 -20.97 -8.03
N THR A 79 -14.46 -20.33 -7.66
CA THR A 79 -15.71 -20.21 -8.43
C THR A 79 -15.61 -19.33 -9.67
N GLY A 80 -14.49 -18.60 -9.84
CA GLY A 80 -14.35 -17.58 -10.87
C GLY A 80 -14.91 -16.21 -10.48
N ARG A 81 -15.28 -16.00 -9.21
CA ARG A 81 -15.59 -14.66 -8.67
C ARG A 81 -14.35 -13.99 -8.08
N TYR A 82 -14.32 -12.67 -8.09
CA TYR A 82 -13.31 -11.92 -7.36
C TYR A 82 -13.91 -10.71 -6.63
N ALA A 83 -13.20 -10.28 -5.59
CA ALA A 83 -13.40 -8.99 -4.96
C ALA A 83 -12.04 -8.27 -4.89
N ALA A 84 -12.03 -6.96 -5.07
CA ALA A 84 -10.84 -6.15 -4.99
C ALA A 84 -11.09 -4.85 -4.22
N ALA A 85 -10.05 -4.39 -3.54
CA ALA A 85 -10.06 -3.11 -2.85
C ALA A 85 -8.76 -2.36 -3.12
N ALA A 86 -8.86 -1.12 -3.57
CA ALA A 86 -7.71 -0.26 -3.83
C ALA A 86 -7.77 0.97 -2.91
N LEU A 87 -6.69 1.24 -2.20
CA LEU A 87 -6.48 2.46 -1.44
C LEU A 87 -5.92 3.53 -2.39
N VAL A 88 -6.69 4.60 -2.59
CA VAL A 88 -6.36 5.67 -3.54
C VAL A 88 -6.30 7.02 -2.83
N ALA A 89 -5.48 7.93 -3.36
CA ALA A 89 -5.46 9.32 -2.93
C ALA A 89 -6.59 10.10 -3.61
N THR A 90 -7.33 10.88 -2.83
CA THR A 90 -8.37 11.80 -3.30
C THR A 90 -8.12 13.19 -2.74
N GLU A 91 -8.85 14.21 -3.22
CA GLU A 91 -8.77 15.57 -2.68
C GLU A 91 -9.12 15.63 -1.16
N GLN A 92 -9.87 14.66 -0.66
CA GLN A 92 -10.32 14.56 0.73
C GLN A 92 -9.47 13.60 1.58
N GLY A 93 -8.33 13.13 1.05
CA GLY A 93 -7.46 12.15 1.68
C GLY A 93 -7.57 10.74 1.09
N MET A 94 -7.15 9.74 1.87
CA MET A 94 -7.06 8.35 1.42
C MET A 94 -8.40 7.63 1.55
N LYS A 95 -8.85 6.96 0.48
CA LYS A 95 -10.11 6.19 0.49
C LYS A 95 -9.94 4.83 -0.17
N PHE A 96 -10.66 3.83 0.34
CA PHE A 96 -10.81 2.57 -0.35
C PHE A 96 -11.88 2.67 -1.43
N GLN A 97 -11.55 2.22 -2.63
CA GLN A 97 -12.49 1.89 -3.68
C GLN A 97 -12.59 0.37 -3.77
N VAL A 98 -13.81 -0.15 -3.74
CA VAL A 98 -14.10 -1.58 -3.77
C VAL A 98 -14.81 -1.91 -5.06
N LEU A 99 -14.47 -3.06 -5.63
CA LEU A 99 -15.12 -3.62 -6.80
C LEU A 99 -15.18 -5.15 -6.68
N ASP A 100 -16.17 -5.76 -7.29
CA ASP A 100 -16.33 -7.20 -7.37
C ASP A 100 -16.82 -7.60 -8.76
N GLY A 101 -16.58 -8.86 -9.12
CA GLY A 101 -16.87 -9.31 -10.47
C GLY A 101 -16.46 -10.77 -10.70
N THR A 102 -16.15 -11.07 -11.96
CA THR A 102 -15.73 -12.38 -12.43
C THR A 102 -14.32 -12.36 -12.97
N TRP A 103 -13.61 -13.48 -12.83
CA TRP A 103 -12.30 -13.68 -13.39
C TRP A 103 -12.21 -15.02 -14.11
N ARG A 104 -11.38 -15.06 -15.15
CA ARG A 104 -10.97 -16.28 -15.84
C ARG A 104 -9.55 -16.15 -16.34
N LEU A 105 -8.85 -17.27 -16.45
CA LEU A 105 -7.50 -17.30 -17.02
C LEU A 105 -7.58 -17.83 -18.45
N GLU A 106 -7.16 -17.00 -19.40
CA GLU A 106 -6.99 -17.33 -20.82
C GLU A 106 -5.51 -17.54 -21.16
N PRO A 107 -5.17 -18.11 -22.33
CA PRO A 107 -3.77 -18.27 -22.76
C PRO A 107 -2.98 -16.95 -22.75
N GLU A 108 -3.64 -15.83 -23.04
CA GLU A 108 -3.06 -14.49 -23.12
C GLU A 108 -2.92 -13.81 -21.74
N GLY A 109 -3.69 -14.23 -20.74
CA GLY A 109 -3.62 -13.65 -19.39
C GLY A 109 -4.91 -13.76 -18.57
N LEU A 110 -4.93 -13.00 -17.47
CA LEU A 110 -6.07 -12.89 -16.57
C LEU A 110 -7.10 -11.93 -17.16
N VAL A 111 -8.32 -12.41 -17.36
CA VAL A 111 -9.48 -11.61 -17.75
C VAL A 111 -10.30 -11.30 -16.51
N LEU A 112 -10.60 -10.02 -16.28
CA LEU A 112 -11.53 -9.55 -15.25
C LEU A 112 -12.75 -8.94 -15.95
N ASP A 113 -13.96 -9.38 -15.63
CA ASP A 113 -15.23 -8.82 -16.16
C ASP A 113 -15.25 -8.67 -17.68
N ASP A 114 -14.79 -9.70 -18.39
CA ASP A 114 -14.70 -9.75 -19.86
C ASP A 114 -13.91 -8.59 -20.52
N THR A 115 -13.00 -7.98 -19.76
CA THR A 115 -12.05 -6.99 -20.28
C THR A 115 -10.87 -7.64 -21.02
N GLU A 116 -10.01 -6.81 -21.61
CA GLU A 116 -8.79 -7.30 -22.29
C GLU A 116 -7.89 -8.11 -21.33
N PRO A 117 -7.39 -9.28 -21.77
CA PRO A 117 -6.52 -10.11 -20.94
C PRO A 117 -5.29 -9.35 -20.45
N SER A 118 -5.08 -9.36 -19.13
CA SER A 118 -3.90 -8.79 -18.49
C SER A 118 -2.85 -9.88 -18.24
N PRO A 119 -1.61 -9.76 -18.77
CA PRO A 119 -0.58 -10.75 -18.52
C PRO A 119 -0.35 -10.94 -17.01
N VAL A 120 -0.46 -12.20 -16.58
CA VAL A 120 -0.28 -12.60 -15.18
C VAL A 120 0.83 -13.64 -15.07
N ASP A 121 1.79 -13.35 -14.21
CA ASP A 121 2.86 -14.28 -13.87
C ASP A 121 2.79 -14.64 -12.38
N VAL A 122 3.31 -15.81 -12.03
CA VAL A 122 3.39 -16.34 -10.67
C VAL A 122 4.84 -16.54 -10.26
N ALA A 123 5.14 -16.32 -8.99
CA ALA A 123 6.30 -16.82 -8.28
C ALA A 123 5.80 -17.45 -6.95
N PRO A 124 6.63 -18.14 -6.14
CA PRO A 124 6.19 -18.64 -4.84
C PRO A 124 5.52 -17.53 -4.02
N ASP A 125 4.24 -17.75 -3.67
CA ASP A 125 3.38 -16.80 -2.95
C ASP A 125 3.21 -15.41 -3.56
N HIS A 126 3.51 -15.22 -4.84
CA HIS A 126 3.39 -13.93 -5.49
C HIS A 126 2.68 -14.01 -6.85
N LEU A 127 1.90 -12.98 -7.14
CA LEU A 127 1.34 -12.70 -8.47
C LEU A 127 1.96 -11.41 -9.01
N ARG A 128 2.20 -11.37 -10.31
CA ARG A 128 2.57 -10.15 -11.03
C ARG A 128 1.54 -9.90 -12.11
N LEU A 129 0.77 -8.83 -11.93
CA LEU A 129 -0.20 -8.33 -12.91
C LEU A 129 0.45 -7.21 -13.71
N ARG A 130 0.35 -7.28 -15.04
CA ARG A 130 0.90 -6.28 -15.96
C ARG A 130 -0.22 -5.68 -16.80
N SER A 131 -0.16 -4.37 -17.03
CA SER A 131 -1.04 -3.65 -17.96
C SER A 131 -0.26 -2.52 -18.64
N ALA A 132 -0.90 -1.84 -19.59
CA ALA A 132 -0.34 -0.63 -20.20
C ALA A 132 -0.04 0.49 -19.19
N ARG A 133 -0.71 0.49 -18.02
CA ARG A 133 -0.54 1.51 -16.97
C ARG A 133 0.55 1.18 -15.96
N GLY A 134 1.08 -0.04 -15.96
CA GLY A 134 2.13 -0.43 -15.03
C GLY A 134 2.09 -1.88 -14.59
N VAL A 135 2.77 -2.14 -13.47
CA VAL A 135 2.94 -3.48 -12.90
C VAL A 135 2.55 -3.44 -11.43
N VAL A 136 1.78 -4.43 -11.00
CA VAL A 136 1.48 -4.67 -9.58
C VAL A 136 2.00 -6.04 -9.21
N ILE A 137 2.80 -6.11 -8.15
CA ILE A 137 3.25 -7.36 -7.55
C ILE A 137 2.50 -7.52 -6.24
N LEU A 138 1.78 -8.64 -6.16
CA LEU A 138 0.95 -9.01 -5.05
C LEU A 138 1.56 -10.20 -4.33
N ARG A 139 1.53 -10.19 -3.00
CA ARG A 139 1.90 -11.32 -2.14
C ARG A 139 0.63 -11.99 -1.62
N ARG A 140 0.62 -13.33 -1.60
CA ARG A 140 -0.44 -14.11 -0.98
C ARG A 140 -0.54 -13.79 0.50
N SER A 141 -1.76 -13.58 0.98
CA SER A 141 -2.06 -13.30 2.38
C SER A 141 -3.08 -14.30 2.91
N VAL A 142 -3.19 -14.36 4.23
CA VAL A 142 -4.19 -15.16 4.95
C VAL A 142 -5.16 -14.21 5.63
N LEU A 143 -6.46 -14.49 5.50
CA LEU A 143 -7.47 -13.86 6.35
C LEU A 143 -7.20 -14.37 7.78
N ARG A 144 -6.85 -13.44 8.68
CA ARG A 144 -6.69 -13.72 10.11
C ARG A 144 -7.93 -13.29 10.86
#